data_AF-A0A1E7G046-F1
#
_entry.id   AF-A0A1E7G046-F1
#
_cell.length_a   1.000
_cell.length_b   1.000
_cell.length_c   1.000
_cell.angle_alpha   90.00
_cell.angle_beta   90.00
_cell.angle_gamma   90.00
#
_symmetry.space_group_name_H-M   'P 1'
#
loop_
_entity.id
_entity.type
_entity.pdbx_description
1 polymer ?
#
loop_
_entity_poly.entity_id
_entity_poly.type
_entity_poly.pdbx_seq_one_letter_code
_entity_poly.pdbx_strand_id
1 'polypeptide(L)'
;MLNPAQFPAMSITTGGHTKDNLRQALDQAGIQCNAHADALFDDPRFTISPEPHAATVLFITVAELRLPKGANLPAIFAQAENSGLTLCPLELAVDLRLQWRDQGQSTNHDLHRHEAPQGAVTVASPVADPDPGQPKGYYLRNVGGQLWLRGYICDDEYIWQPADQFAFLSRK
;
A
#
# COMPACT_ATOMS: atom_id res chain seq x y z
N MET A 1 -7.77 -1.59 -21.05
CA MET A 1 -7.76 -0.69 -19.88
C MET A 1 -8.92 -1.03 -18.97
N LEU A 2 -8.72 -0.96 -17.66
CA LEU A 2 -9.81 -1.05 -16.68
C LEU A 2 -10.57 0.29 -16.62
N ASN A 3 -11.85 0.26 -16.25
CA ASN A 3 -12.62 1.49 -16.00
C ASN A 3 -12.46 1.89 -14.52
N PRO A 4 -11.78 3.01 -14.20
CA PRO A 4 -11.57 3.43 -12.80
C PRO A 4 -12.86 3.61 -12.00
N ALA A 5 -13.96 4.02 -12.65
CA ALA A 5 -15.21 4.37 -11.98
C ALA A 5 -15.94 3.18 -11.34
N GLN A 6 -15.50 1.95 -11.62
CA GLN A 6 -16.12 0.73 -11.08
C GLN A 6 -15.53 0.29 -9.74
N PHE A 7 -14.44 0.91 -9.28
CA PHE A 7 -13.72 0.50 -8.08
C PHE A 7 -13.94 1.48 -6.93
N PRO A 8 -13.89 1.00 -5.67
CA PRO A 8 -13.79 1.89 -4.52
C PRO A 8 -12.60 2.85 -4.68
N ALA A 9 -12.82 4.12 -4.40
CA ALA A 9 -11.83 5.17 -4.59
C ALA A 9 -11.81 6.12 -3.39
N MET A 10 -10.64 6.67 -3.12
CA MET A 10 -10.44 7.73 -2.13
C MET A 10 -9.61 8.86 -2.73
N SER A 11 -10.11 10.08 -2.61
CA SER A 11 -9.30 11.28 -2.89
C SER A 11 -8.52 11.65 -1.64
N ILE A 12 -7.21 11.81 -1.80
CA ILE A 12 -6.29 12.21 -0.73
C ILE A 12 -5.45 13.40 -1.20
N THR A 13 -4.89 14.14 -0.25
CA THR A 13 -3.81 15.11 -0.50
C THR A 13 -2.48 14.46 -0.14
N THR A 14 -1.46 14.60 -0.98
CA THR A 14 -0.11 14.08 -0.73
C THR A 14 0.95 15.10 -1.15
N GLY A 15 2.16 15.01 -0.61
CA GLY A 15 3.23 15.99 -0.82
C GLY A 15 3.11 17.22 0.09
N GLY A 16 4.12 18.10 0.04
CA GLY A 16 4.16 19.32 0.85
C GLY A 16 4.61 19.12 2.30
N HIS A 17 5.21 17.97 2.61
CA HIS A 17 5.67 17.60 3.96
C HIS A 17 7.14 17.20 3.97
N THR A 18 7.74 17.08 5.15
CA THR A 18 9.01 16.36 5.31
C THR A 18 8.77 14.95 5.83
N LYS A 19 9.76 14.06 5.69
CA LYS A 19 9.71 12.72 6.31
C LYS A 19 9.48 12.82 7.82
N ASP A 20 10.10 13.79 8.49
CA ASP A 20 9.92 14.05 9.92
C ASP A 20 8.49 14.48 10.25
N ASN A 21 7.88 15.34 9.43
CA ASN A 21 6.47 15.71 9.61
C ASN A 21 5.55 14.49 9.48
N LEU A 22 5.81 13.61 8.51
CA LEU A 22 5.03 12.38 8.32
C LEU A 22 5.18 11.41 9.51
N ARG A 23 6.40 11.19 10.01
CA ARG A 23 6.63 10.38 11.21
C ARG A 23 5.89 10.95 12.43
N GLN A 24 6.03 12.26 12.66
CA GLN A 24 5.35 12.94 13.76
C GLN A 24 3.82 12.84 13.63
N ALA A 25 3.27 12.96 12.42
CA ALA A 25 1.84 12.85 12.18
C ALA A 25 1.31 11.44 12.46
N LEU A 26 2.07 10.39 12.12
CA LEU A 26 1.72 9.00 12.45
C LEU A 26 1.66 8.80 13.97
N ASP A 27 2.67 9.28 14.69
CA ASP A 27 2.75 9.19 16.15
C ASP A 27 1.59 9.94 16.82
N GLN A 28 1.33 11.17 16.40
CA GLN A 28 0.21 11.99 16.92
C GLN A 28 -1.15 11.37 16.63
N ALA A 29 -1.28 10.66 15.50
CA ALA A 29 -2.49 9.93 15.15
C ALA A 29 -2.61 8.57 15.86
N GLY A 30 -1.60 8.17 16.64
CA GLY A 30 -1.56 6.87 17.31
C GLY A 30 -1.46 5.70 16.33
N ILE A 31 -0.96 5.92 15.12
CA ILE A 31 -0.82 4.90 14.07
C ILE A 31 0.50 4.16 14.29
N GLN A 32 0.44 2.83 14.36
CA GLN A 32 1.60 2.01 14.68
C GLN A 32 2.39 1.62 13.43
N CYS A 33 3.71 1.61 13.56
CA CYS A 33 4.65 1.16 12.54
C CYS A 33 5.39 -0.11 13.01
N ASN A 34 5.80 -0.96 12.06
CA ASN A 34 6.76 -2.03 12.35
C ASN A 34 8.17 -1.62 11.87
N ALA A 35 9.19 -2.38 12.26
CA ALA A 35 10.58 -2.09 11.89
C ALA A 35 10.80 -1.95 10.37
N HIS A 36 10.08 -2.70 9.55
CA HIS A 36 10.15 -2.57 8.08
C HIS A 36 9.52 -1.27 7.58
N ALA A 37 8.43 -0.79 8.20
CA ALA A 37 7.88 0.53 7.89
C ALA A 37 8.89 1.62 8.26
N ASP A 38 9.53 1.50 9.41
CA ASP A 38 10.55 2.47 9.83
C ASP A 38 11.75 2.50 8.89
N ALA A 39 12.22 1.33 8.43
CA ALA A 39 13.31 1.24 7.47
C ALA A 39 12.97 1.87 6.10
N LEU A 40 11.70 1.79 5.67
CA LEU A 40 11.27 2.36 4.40
C LEU A 40 11.36 3.89 4.35
N PHE A 41 11.30 4.59 5.49
CA PHE A 41 11.51 6.04 5.52
C PHE A 41 12.93 6.44 5.10
N ASP A 42 13.92 5.57 5.33
CA ASP A 42 15.30 5.81 4.91
C ASP A 42 15.59 5.26 3.51
N ASP A 43 14.59 4.64 2.88
CA ASP A 43 14.70 4.10 1.52
C ASP A 43 14.92 5.25 0.50
N PRO A 44 15.87 5.11 -0.43
CA PRO A 44 16.10 6.10 -1.50
C PRO A 44 14.88 6.36 -2.39
N ARG A 45 13.96 5.39 -2.52
CA ARG A 45 12.68 5.55 -3.25
C ARG A 45 11.71 6.46 -2.50
N PHE A 46 11.88 6.64 -1.20
CA PHE A 46 11.01 7.52 -0.41
C PHE A 46 11.43 8.97 -0.66
N THR A 47 10.95 9.51 -1.78
CA THR A 47 11.02 10.92 -2.12
C THR A 47 9.74 11.63 -1.70
N ILE A 48 9.85 12.90 -1.31
CA ILE A 48 8.68 13.75 -1.05
C ILE A 48 8.41 14.67 -2.24
N SER A 49 7.16 14.71 -2.69
CA SER A 49 6.67 15.75 -3.59
C SER A 49 6.70 17.10 -2.87
N PRO A 50 7.33 18.15 -3.45
CA PRO A 50 7.56 19.41 -2.75
C PRO A 50 6.26 20.19 -2.48
N GLU A 51 5.27 20.06 -3.36
CA GLU A 51 3.98 20.77 -3.27
C GLU A 51 2.85 19.79 -3.01
N PRO A 52 1.87 20.13 -2.16
CA PRO A 52 0.72 19.30 -1.91
C PRO A 52 -0.16 19.21 -3.16
N HIS A 53 -0.60 18.00 -3.51
CA HIS A 53 -1.49 17.79 -4.63
C HIS A 53 -2.54 16.71 -4.34
N ALA A 54 -3.67 16.80 -5.03
CA ALA A 54 -4.69 15.77 -4.96
C ALA A 54 -4.25 14.50 -5.72
N ALA A 55 -4.56 13.35 -5.14
CA ALA A 55 -4.39 12.03 -5.75
C ALA A 55 -5.68 11.23 -5.56
N THR A 56 -6.04 10.41 -6.55
CA THR A 56 -7.15 9.46 -6.45
C THR A 56 -6.58 8.06 -6.36
N VAL A 57 -6.81 7.42 -5.21
CA VAL A 57 -6.38 6.06 -4.92
C VAL A 57 -7.55 5.12 -5.19
N LEU A 58 -7.30 4.07 -5.98
CA LEU A 58 -8.24 3.00 -6.28
C LEU A 58 -7.88 1.76 -5.48
N PHE A 59 -8.88 1.12 -4.90
CA PHE A 59 -8.72 -0.14 -4.18
C PHE A 59 -9.23 -1.29 -5.04
N ILE A 60 -8.33 -2.20 -5.42
CA ILE A 60 -8.61 -3.23 -6.41
C ILE A 60 -8.08 -4.57 -5.89
N THR A 61 -8.89 -5.61 -5.93
CA THR A 61 -8.47 -6.97 -5.60
C THR A 61 -7.64 -7.58 -6.74
N VAL A 62 -6.81 -8.57 -6.43
CA VAL A 62 -6.03 -9.29 -7.45
C VAL A 62 -6.95 -9.92 -8.51
N ALA A 63 -8.11 -10.46 -8.11
CA ALA A 63 -9.11 -10.98 -9.05
C ALA A 63 -9.63 -9.89 -10.01
N GLU A 64 -9.93 -8.69 -9.50
CA GLU A 64 -10.42 -7.55 -10.28
C GLU A 64 -9.37 -6.98 -11.26
N LEU A 65 -8.07 -7.18 -10.97
CA LEU A 65 -6.99 -6.94 -11.93
C LEU A 65 -6.96 -7.96 -13.09
N ARG A 66 -7.92 -8.89 -13.14
CA ARG A 66 -8.01 -10.02 -14.08
C ARG A 66 -6.98 -11.12 -13.81
N LEU A 67 -6.62 -11.30 -12.54
CA LEU A 67 -5.74 -12.38 -12.06
C LEU A 67 -6.52 -13.30 -11.10
N PRO A 68 -7.52 -14.07 -11.60
CA PRO A 68 -8.48 -14.79 -10.74
C PRO A 68 -7.87 -15.97 -9.97
N LYS A 69 -6.61 -16.33 -10.24
CA LYS A 69 -5.88 -17.39 -9.54
C LYS A 69 -4.85 -16.86 -8.53
N GLY A 70 -4.82 -15.55 -8.31
CA GLY A 70 -3.73 -14.90 -7.61
C GLY A 70 -2.52 -14.69 -8.52
N ALA A 71 -1.53 -13.97 -8.02
CA ALA A 71 -0.29 -13.68 -8.73
C ALA A 71 0.80 -13.19 -7.78
N ASN A 72 2.06 -13.23 -8.24
CA ASN A 72 3.17 -12.59 -7.55
C ASN A 72 3.23 -11.08 -7.82
N LEU A 73 4.05 -10.37 -7.04
CA LEU A 73 4.14 -8.92 -7.10
C LEU A 73 4.51 -8.39 -8.50
N PRO A 74 5.52 -8.97 -9.21
CA PRO A 74 5.85 -8.49 -10.55
C PRO A 74 4.70 -8.62 -11.55
N ALA A 75 3.96 -9.74 -11.52
CA ALA A 75 2.83 -9.94 -12.42
C ALA A 75 1.65 -9.00 -12.09
N ILE A 76 1.41 -8.73 -10.81
CA ILE A 76 0.38 -7.76 -10.37
C ILE A 76 0.71 -6.36 -10.87
N PHE A 77 1.96 -5.92 -10.72
CA PHE A 77 2.38 -4.59 -11.14
C PHE A 77 2.31 -4.43 -12.65
N ALA A 78 2.86 -5.38 -13.40
CA ALA A 78 2.79 -5.36 -14.87
C ALA A 78 1.33 -5.34 -15.36
N GLN A 79 0.46 -6.13 -14.75
CA GLN A 79 -0.95 -6.17 -15.11
C GLN A 79 -1.68 -4.85 -14.78
N ALA A 80 -1.36 -4.22 -13.65
CA ALA A 80 -1.92 -2.93 -13.27
C ALA A 80 -1.52 -1.82 -14.26
N GLU A 81 -0.24 -1.73 -14.61
CA GLU A 81 0.28 -0.76 -15.57
C GLU A 81 -0.31 -0.96 -16.97
N ASN A 82 -0.36 -2.21 -17.46
CA ASN A 82 -1.01 -2.57 -18.72
C ASN A 82 -2.51 -2.25 -18.73
N SER A 83 -3.13 -2.23 -17.54
CA SER A 83 -4.53 -1.86 -17.36
C SER A 83 -4.77 -0.36 -17.27
N GLY A 84 -3.71 0.45 -17.24
CA GLY A 84 -3.77 1.91 -17.15
C GLY A 84 -3.77 2.45 -15.72
N LEU A 85 -3.30 1.68 -14.74
CA LEU A 85 -3.09 2.12 -13.36
C LEU A 85 -1.63 2.54 -13.15
N THR A 86 -1.38 3.32 -12.10
CA THR A 86 -0.04 3.78 -11.74
C THR A 86 0.36 3.25 -10.36
N LEU A 87 1.62 2.83 -10.22
CA LEU A 87 2.18 2.48 -8.92
C LEU A 87 2.33 3.72 -8.03
N CYS A 88 2.10 3.54 -6.73
CA CYS A 88 2.06 4.57 -5.72
C CYS A 88 3.48 4.88 -5.18
N PRO A 89 3.90 6.15 -5.11
CA PRO A 89 5.07 6.55 -4.33
C PRO A 89 4.97 6.09 -2.87
N LEU A 90 6.12 5.90 -2.20
CA LEU A 90 6.12 5.49 -0.78
C LEU A 90 5.48 6.55 0.14
N GLU A 91 5.64 7.84 -0.18
CA GLU A 91 4.96 8.94 0.54
C GLU A 91 3.44 8.77 0.55
N LEU A 92 2.87 8.33 -0.58
CA LEU A 92 1.43 8.20 -0.75
C LEU A 92 0.86 7.16 0.22
N ALA A 93 1.60 6.09 0.52
CA ALA A 93 1.16 5.08 1.48
C ALA A 93 0.98 5.67 2.89
N VAL A 94 1.88 6.57 3.27
CA VAL A 94 1.83 7.25 4.58
C VAL A 94 0.66 8.23 4.62
N ASP A 95 0.53 9.07 3.61
CA ASP A 95 -0.57 10.05 3.52
C ASP A 95 -1.94 9.36 3.44
N LEU A 96 -2.05 8.27 2.66
CA LEU A 96 -3.24 7.44 2.58
C LEU A 96 -3.61 6.92 3.96
N ARG A 97 -2.65 6.42 4.75
CA ARG A 97 -2.93 5.90 6.07
C ARG A 97 -3.38 7.00 7.03
N LEU A 98 -2.74 8.18 6.99
CA LEU A 98 -3.08 9.32 7.86
C LEU A 98 -4.50 9.83 7.61
N GLN A 99 -4.97 9.78 6.36
CA GLN A 99 -6.28 10.26 5.93
C GLN A 99 -7.37 9.18 6.01
N TRP A 100 -7.04 7.92 5.70
CA TRP A 100 -7.98 6.82 5.81
C TRP A 100 -7.95 6.27 7.24
N ARG A 101 -8.96 6.58 8.07
CA ARG A 101 -8.97 6.17 9.50
C ARG A 101 -10.07 5.19 9.87
N ASP A 102 -11.01 4.95 8.98
CA ASP A 102 -12.19 4.11 9.14
C ASP A 102 -12.04 2.75 8.42
N GLN A 103 -10.80 2.28 8.20
CA GLN A 103 -10.56 0.94 7.70
C GLN A 103 -11.18 -0.09 8.67
N GLY A 104 -12.02 -0.99 8.14
CA GLY A 104 -12.65 -2.05 8.92
C GLY A 104 -11.64 -2.93 9.66
N GLN A 105 -11.98 -3.33 10.88
CA GLN A 105 -11.15 -4.20 11.71
C GLN A 105 -10.97 -5.57 11.07
N SER A 106 -9.74 -6.09 11.05
CA SER A 106 -9.48 -7.48 10.65
C SER A 106 -10.10 -8.43 11.66
N THR A 107 -10.88 -9.42 11.20
CA THR A 107 -11.46 -10.44 12.10
C THR A 107 -10.44 -11.50 12.52
N ASN A 108 -9.32 -11.63 11.80
CA ASN A 108 -8.21 -12.50 12.18
C ASN A 108 -7.15 -11.72 12.99
N HIS A 109 -6.76 -12.25 14.14
CA HIS A 109 -5.70 -11.70 14.99
C HIS A 109 -4.33 -12.35 14.70
N ASP A 110 -4.31 -13.48 14.00
CA ASP A 110 -3.09 -14.24 13.73
C ASP A 110 -2.18 -13.50 12.73
N LEU A 111 -0.90 -13.40 13.10
CA LEU A 111 0.16 -12.75 12.33
C LEU A 111 0.90 -13.71 11.38
N HIS A 112 0.58 -15.02 11.43
CA HIS A 112 1.41 -16.09 10.86
C HIS A 112 0.61 -17.03 9.95
N ARG A 113 0.15 -16.52 8.81
CA ARG A 113 -0.21 -17.38 7.68
C ARG A 113 0.57 -16.90 6.46
N HIS A 114 0.89 -17.81 5.54
CA HIS A 114 1.50 -17.52 4.24
C HIS A 114 0.51 -16.79 3.30
N GLU A 115 -0.24 -15.82 3.83
CA GLU A 115 -1.28 -15.06 3.12
C GLU A 115 -1.26 -13.61 3.60
N ALA A 116 -1.77 -12.70 2.76
CA ALA A 116 -1.91 -11.32 3.18
C ALA A 116 -2.90 -11.26 4.34
N PRO A 117 -2.65 -10.43 5.38
CA PRO A 117 -3.56 -10.38 6.50
C PRO A 117 -4.95 -9.92 6.06
N GLN A 118 -6.00 -10.55 6.60
CA GLN A 118 -7.37 -10.20 6.25
C GLN A 118 -7.65 -8.70 6.45
N GLY A 119 -8.26 -8.08 5.43
CA GLY A 119 -8.59 -6.66 5.44
C GLY A 119 -7.38 -5.73 5.25
N ALA A 120 -6.18 -6.28 5.05
CA ALA A 120 -5.02 -5.49 4.68
C ALA A 120 -5.13 -4.97 3.25
N VAL A 121 -4.59 -3.77 3.03
CA VAL A 121 -4.46 -3.18 1.71
C VAL A 121 -2.98 -2.94 1.43
N THR A 122 -2.44 -3.61 0.42
CA THR A 122 -1.05 -3.41 -0.03
C THR A 122 -0.98 -2.17 -0.91
N VAL A 123 -0.14 -1.19 -0.59
CA VAL A 123 0.06 -0.03 -1.46
C VAL A 123 1.08 -0.41 -2.52
N ALA A 124 0.65 -0.39 -3.78
CA ALA A 124 1.42 -0.90 -4.90
C ALA A 124 2.56 0.06 -5.26
N SER A 125 3.69 -0.02 -4.55
CA SER A 125 4.86 0.86 -4.77
C SER A 125 5.95 0.19 -5.62
N PRO A 126 6.69 0.94 -6.45
CA PRO A 126 7.80 0.38 -7.23
C PRO A 126 8.85 -0.28 -6.32
N VAL A 127 9.32 -1.47 -6.69
CA VAL A 127 10.40 -2.21 -6.00
C VAL A 127 11.74 -1.87 -6.65
N ALA A 128 12.75 -1.49 -5.85
CA ALA A 128 14.10 -1.20 -6.35
C ALA A 128 15.08 -2.36 -6.16
N ASP A 129 14.98 -3.07 -5.04
CA ASP A 129 15.93 -4.12 -4.67
C ASP A 129 15.28 -5.51 -4.79
N PRO A 130 15.84 -6.45 -5.58
CA PRO A 130 15.35 -7.81 -5.64
C PRO A 130 15.60 -8.62 -4.36
N ASP A 131 16.49 -8.19 -3.45
CA ASP A 131 16.78 -8.88 -2.19
C ASP A 131 15.49 -9.12 -1.37
N PRO A 132 15.08 -10.38 -1.15
CA PRO A 132 13.85 -10.70 -0.41
C PRO A 132 13.88 -10.27 1.05
N GLY A 133 15.06 -9.96 1.62
CA GLY A 133 15.22 -9.44 2.96
C GLY A 133 14.91 -7.94 3.10
N GLN A 134 14.83 -7.21 1.99
CA GLN A 134 14.57 -5.76 2.00
C GLN A 134 13.07 -5.43 1.93
N PRO A 135 12.62 -4.41 2.69
CA PRO A 135 11.24 -3.92 2.59
C PRO A 135 10.85 -3.53 1.16
N LYS A 136 9.77 -4.13 0.66
CA LYS A 136 9.29 -3.91 -0.71
C LYS A 136 8.36 -2.71 -0.79
N GLY A 137 7.56 -2.48 0.24
CA GLY A 137 6.67 -1.32 0.35
C GLY A 137 5.79 -1.41 1.58
N TYR A 138 4.71 -0.63 1.59
CA TYR A 138 3.79 -0.54 2.71
C TYR A 138 2.47 -1.29 2.49
N TYR A 139 1.85 -1.73 3.58
CA TYR A 139 0.45 -2.11 3.63
C TYR A 139 -0.24 -1.53 4.86
N LEU A 140 -1.55 -1.33 4.73
CA LEU A 140 -2.42 -0.74 5.74
C LEU A 140 -3.27 -1.83 6.37
N ARG A 141 -3.40 -1.83 7.70
CA ARG A 141 -4.27 -2.77 8.40
C ARG A 141 -4.88 -2.14 9.65
N ASN A 142 -6.06 -2.61 10.05
CA ASN A 142 -6.64 -2.35 11.36
C ASN A 142 -6.72 -3.67 12.14
N VAL A 143 -6.03 -3.78 13.27
CA VAL A 143 -6.00 -4.97 14.13
C VAL A 143 -6.52 -4.62 15.51
N GLY A 144 -7.65 -5.19 15.92
CA GLY A 144 -8.20 -4.91 17.25
C GLY A 144 -8.56 -3.43 17.48
N GLY A 145 -8.88 -2.68 16.43
CA GLY A 145 -9.12 -1.23 16.49
C GLY A 145 -7.85 -0.38 16.36
N GLN A 146 -6.67 -0.99 16.39
CA GLN A 146 -5.40 -0.30 16.18
C GLN A 146 -5.10 -0.16 14.70
N LEU A 147 -4.92 1.08 14.22
CA LEU A 147 -4.45 1.34 12.86
C LEU A 147 -2.95 1.13 12.74
N TRP A 148 -2.54 0.49 11.65
CA TRP A 148 -1.16 0.19 11.34
C TRP A 148 -0.77 0.67 9.94
N LEU A 149 0.45 1.18 9.83
CA LEU A 149 1.23 1.27 8.60
C LEU A 149 2.39 0.28 8.73
N ARG A 150 2.43 -0.76 7.90
CA ARG A 150 3.47 -1.79 8.01
C ARG A 150 4.27 -1.90 6.73
N GLY A 151 5.58 -2.05 6.87
CA GLY A 151 6.43 -2.51 5.79
C GLY A 151 6.30 -4.03 5.66
N TYR A 152 6.32 -4.53 4.42
CA TYR A 152 6.38 -5.96 4.11
C TYR A 152 7.67 -6.30 3.38
N ILE A 153 8.10 -7.55 3.58
CA ILE A 153 9.13 -8.22 2.79
C ILE A 153 8.48 -9.42 2.10
N CYS A 154 8.94 -9.74 0.90
CA CYS A 154 8.55 -10.94 0.18
C CYS A 154 9.62 -11.25 -0.88
N ASP A 155 9.69 -12.50 -1.30
CA ASP A 155 10.34 -12.86 -2.55
C ASP A 155 9.36 -12.67 -3.73
N ASP A 156 9.85 -12.91 -4.95
CA ASP A 156 9.05 -12.85 -6.17
C ASP A 156 8.19 -14.13 -6.38
N GLU A 157 8.26 -15.11 -5.47
CA GLU A 157 7.46 -16.33 -5.51
C GLU A 157 6.20 -16.22 -4.63
N TYR A 158 6.17 -15.27 -3.68
CA TYR A 158 5.01 -15.02 -2.84
C TYR A 158 3.77 -14.65 -3.68
N ILE A 159 2.69 -15.40 -3.47
CA ILE A 159 1.44 -15.24 -4.21
C ILE A 159 0.41 -14.52 -3.35
N TRP A 160 -0.03 -13.35 -3.82
CA TRP A 160 -1.24 -12.72 -3.33
C TRP A 160 -2.46 -13.48 -3.87
N GLN A 161 -3.38 -13.77 -2.96
CA GLN A 161 -4.62 -14.46 -3.24
C GLN A 161 -5.58 -13.57 -4.05
N PRO A 162 -6.54 -14.15 -4.79
CA PRO A 162 -7.49 -13.38 -5.60
C PRO A 162 -8.25 -12.28 -4.82
N ALA A 163 -8.51 -12.51 -3.52
CA ALA A 163 -9.22 -11.58 -2.65
C ALA A 163 -8.33 -10.51 -2.01
N ASP A 164 -7.00 -10.64 -2.13
CA ASP A 164 -6.07 -9.66 -1.56
C ASP A 164 -6.22 -8.33 -2.28
N GLN A 165 -6.20 -7.24 -1.50
CA GLN A 165 -6.49 -5.91 -1.99
C GLN A 165 -5.22 -5.07 -2.14
N PHE A 166 -5.14 -4.34 -3.24
CA PHE A 166 -4.09 -3.38 -3.54
C PHE A 166 -4.66 -1.98 -3.70
N ALA A 167 -3.86 -0.98 -3.32
CA ALA A 167 -4.10 0.42 -3.60
C ALA A 167 -3.19 0.88 -4.76
N PHE A 168 -3.82 1.44 -5.80
CA PHE A 168 -3.15 2.02 -6.97
C PHE A 168 -3.54 3.47 -7.17
N LEU A 169 -2.71 4.24 -7.85
CA LEU A 169 -3.10 5.55 -8.34
C LEU A 169 -3.95 5.40 -9.61
N SER A 170 -5.08 6.11 -9.65
CA SER A 170 -5.76 6.35 -10.92
C SER A 170 -4.85 7.17 -11.82
N ARG A 171 -4.72 6.75 -13.08
CA ARG A 171 -4.07 7.59 -14.09
C ARG A 171 -4.94 8.83 -14.33
N LYS A 172 -4.30 9.99 -14.42
CA LYS A 172 -4.95 11.23 -14.87
C LYS A 172 -5.38 11.10 -16.32
#